data_AF-A0A6P0YC13-F1
#
_entry.id   AF-A0A6P0YC13-F1
#
_cell.length_a   1.000
_cell.length_b   1.000
_cell.length_c   1.000
_cell.angle_alpha   90.00
_cell.angle_beta   90.00
_cell.angle_gamma   90.00
#
_symmetry.space_group_name_H-M   'P 1'
#
loop_
_entity.id
_entity.type
_entity.pdbx_description
1 polymer ?
#
loop_
_entity_poly.entity_id
_entity_poly.type
_entity_poly.pdbx_seq_one_letter_code
_entity_poly.pdbx_strand_id
1 'polypeptide(L)' 'MECPLCGHHKPHKHGKTSIGTQRYYCPECGQTFTETMAIIF' A
#
# COMPACT_ATOMS: atom_id res chain seq x y z
N MET A 1 2.67 -3.00 -9.08
CA MET A 1 2.44 -1.93 -8.09
C MET A 1 3.79 -1.58 -7.49
N GLU A 2 4.15 -0.31 -7.57
CA GLU A 2 5.29 0.25 -6.83
C GLU A 2 4.77 0.84 -5.52
N CYS A 3 5.61 0.85 -4.50
CA CYS A 3 5.29 1.54 -3.25
C CYS A 3 5.17 3.04 -3.54
N PRO A 4 4.01 3.67 -3.29
CA PRO A 4 3.82 5.09 -3.59
C PRO A 4 4.67 6.01 -2.69
N LEU A 5 5.26 5.47 -1.62
CA LEU A 5 6.04 6.23 -0.64
C LEU A 5 7.55 6.22 -0.94
N CYS A 6 8.07 5.15 -1.54
CA CYS A 6 9.51 5.00 -1.77
C CYS A 6 9.88 4.47 -3.17
N GLY A 7 8.89 4.19 -4.03
CA GLY A 7 9.12 3.66 -5.38
C GLY A 7 9.51 2.18 -5.44
N HIS A 8 9.65 1.49 -4.31
CA HIS A 8 10.08 0.08 -4.34
C HIS A 8 9.08 -0.81 -5.08
N HIS A 9 9.59 -1.58 -6.04
CA HIS A 9 8.84 -2.55 -6.81
C HIS A 9 8.55 -3.81 -6.00
N LYS A 10 7.29 -4.25 -5.87
CA LYS A 10 6.83 -5.43 -5.07
C LYS A 10 6.54 -5.16 -3.58
N PRO A 11 5.62 -4.24 -3.24
CA PRO A 11 4.92 -4.29 -1.97
C PRO A 11 4.04 -5.55 -1.89
N HIS A 12 3.90 -6.14 -0.70
CA HIS A 12 3.16 -7.38 -0.44
C HIS A 12 1.74 -7.08 0.05
N LYS A 13 0.77 -7.94 -0.29
CA LYS A 13 -0.58 -7.84 0.27
C LYS A 13 -0.54 -8.03 1.79
N HIS A 14 -1.16 -7.12 2.52
CA HIS A 14 -1.16 -7.09 3.98
C HIS A 14 -2.60 -6.98 4.54
N GLY A 15 -3.46 -7.92 4.13
CA GLY A 15 -4.86 -7.96 4.56
C GLY A 15 -5.73 -6.84 3.96
N LYS A 16 -6.91 -6.64 4.54
CA LYS A 16 -7.90 -5.66 4.09
C LYS A 16 -8.34 -4.74 5.23
N THR A 17 -8.82 -3.55 4.92
CA THR A 17 -9.52 -2.67 5.89
C THR A 17 -10.89 -3.25 6.23
N SER A 18 -11.55 -2.71 7.27
CA SER A 18 -12.90 -3.13 7.68
C SER A 18 -13.95 -2.96 6.57
N ILE A 19 -13.72 -2.05 5.63
CA ILE A 19 -14.58 -1.81 4.46
C ILE A 19 -14.16 -2.64 3.22
N GLY A 20 -13.16 -3.53 3.36
CA GLY A 20 -12.74 -4.46 2.31
C GLY A 20 -11.61 -3.98 1.39
N THR A 21 -11.08 -2.77 1.58
CA THR A 21 -9.97 -2.23 0.78
C THR A 21 -8.67 -2.99 1.04
N GLN A 22 -7.96 -3.40 -0.02
CA GLN A 22 -6.68 -4.08 0.09
C GLN A 22 -5.61 -3.14 0.68
N ARG A 23 -4.90 -3.64 1.70
CA ARG A 23 -3.67 -3.03 2.24
C ARG A 23 -2.44 -3.70 1.65
N TYR A 24 -1.37 -2.94 1.52
CA TYR A 24 -0.09 -3.38 1.03
C TYR A 24 1.01 -2.93 1.99
N TYR A 25 1.96 -3.82 2.26
CA TYR A 25 3.13 -3.56 3.09
C TYR A 25 4.37 -3.50 2.21
N CYS A 26 5.20 -2.47 2.39
CA CYS A 26 6.50 -2.36 1.75
C CYS A 26 7.61 -2.81 2.72
N PRO A 27 8.42 -3.83 2.36
CA PRO A 27 9.49 -4.31 3.22
C PRO A 27 10.66 -3.33 3.32
N GLU A 28 10.89 -2.48 2.31
CA GLU A 28 12.00 -1.53 2.32
C GLU A 28 11.77 -0.34 3.26
N CYS A 29 10.61 0.32 3.15
CA CYS A 29 10.31 1.48 4.00
C CYS A 29 9.51 1.12 5.25
N GLY A 30 9.11 -0.15 5.40
CA GLY A 30 8.34 -0.65 6.55
C GLY A 30 6.92 -0.09 6.66
N GLN A 31 6.42 0.62 5.64
CA GLN A 31 5.12 1.26 5.67
C GLN A 31 4.00 0.38 5.08
N THR A 32 2.79 0.60 5.58
CA THR A 32 1.56 0.00 5.05
C THR A 32 0.69 1.08 4.42
N PHE A 33 0.22 0.84 3.20
CA PHE A 33 -0.65 1.75 2.45
C PHE A 33 -1.82 0.99 1.81
N THR A 34 -2.85 1.69 1.37
CA THR A 34 -4.01 1.09 0.69
C THR A 34 -4.02 1.44 -0.79
N GLU A 35 -4.65 0.59 -1.62
CA GLU A 35 -4.81 0.84 -3.05
C GLU A 35 -5.55 2.15 -3.34
N THR A 36 -6.48 2.53 -2.45
CA THR A 36 -7.34 3.72 -2.61
C THR A 36 -6.69 5.02 -2.13
N MET A 37 -5.38 5.04 -1.83
CA MET A 37 -4.64 6.31 -1.68
C MET A 37 -4.38 6.96 -3.05
N ALA A 38 -5.39 6.94 -3.93
CA ALA A 38 -5.52 7.94 -4.97
C ALA A 38 -5.92 9.23 -4.26
N ILE A 39 -4.90 9.97 -3.83
CA ILE A 39 -4.91 11.42 -3.58
C ILE A 39 -6.18 12.07 -4.14
N ILE A 40 -7.16 12.24 -3.26
CA ILE A 40 -8.31 13.11 -3.53
C ILE A 40 -7.72 14.50 -3.35
N PHE A 41 -7.35 15.13 -4.48
CA PHE A 41 -6.97 16.54 -4.53
C PHE A 41 -8.16 17.44 -4.17
#